data_AF-D0R4L1-F1
#
_entry.id   AF-D0R4L1-F1
#
_cell.length_a   1.000
_cell.length_b   1.000
_cell.length_c   1.000
_cell.angle_alpha   90.00
_cell.angle_beta   90.00
_cell.angle_gamma   90.00
#
_symmetry.space_group_name_H-M   'P 1'
#
loop_
_entity.id
_entity.type
_entity.pdbx_description
1 polymer ?
#
loop_
_entity_poly.entity_id
_entity_poly.type
_entity_poly.pdbx_seq_one_letter_code
_entity_poly.pdbx_strand_id
1 'polypeptide(L)'
;MWRRLEYYKSRIFRLQQLHDQMVEFSKKYGMAEQLRMQKGLARQYQNSYYLHAYDKYRATGQLDIKLNHFNEQQLENIVYRPWKGSDFSKRIWKEYTEILPDEVTDALLRGTLFGYSPNKVVKMMRDRFQKVSERDLHRLVITEMVHAAEEATAQFYKDSDIEQYQYLATLESHTCDQCAHLDERIFNVKDKKERINYPLIHPYCRCTTVPYDKDLPDIETRLSRDPKTGKGTYVYRNALSYRDWKKINNIKIFSLNMLPSLNGPRKNKFVPKTLKHIHDVSISDYIEQRWAERPTSMPPTAETRKTVKNNITKQLNKIAELSSLPTVDVRMRVKAENLESILNNGFKNQFETNTSGGTLNTSYRKEATEKLFNIPKKDVDKFKPSDFEKYGYLWDHRENEPIDNALNQYGDVIIVFKKDIKTKTTYFHGDSLGIKGSLNQSLNRAAKIGEPNPSYLRNLWRFDADDGSRMKQKVWDDPSRKLSKDYTSINQFIKNKAKDYTEAQIRGKLTVDSIDYLEIPKDKLTNSLVKKLKESNIKYRVRGDSND
;
A
#
# COMPACT_ATOMS: atom_id res chain seq x y z
N MET A 1 -13.35 8.12 46.61
CA MET A 1 -12.26 7.42 45.89
C MET A 1 -12.56 5.93 45.71
N TRP A 2 -12.91 5.20 46.78
CA TRP A 2 -13.20 3.75 46.78
C TRP A 2 -14.24 3.26 45.75
N ARG A 3 -15.37 3.96 45.56
CA ARG A 3 -16.39 3.55 44.56
C ARG A 3 -15.92 3.58 43.09
N ARG A 4 -14.94 4.43 42.75
CA ARG A 4 -14.37 4.47 41.38
C ARG A 4 -13.39 3.32 41.17
N LEU A 5 -12.62 2.95 42.19
CA LEU A 5 -11.66 1.86 42.11
C LEU A 5 -12.35 0.50 41.89
N GLU A 6 -13.43 0.25 42.63
CA GLU A 6 -14.19 -1.00 42.54
C GLU A 6 -14.97 -1.11 41.22
N TYR A 7 -15.37 0.02 40.65
CA TYR A 7 -15.94 0.10 39.30
C TYR A 7 -14.92 -0.28 38.20
N TYR A 8 -13.67 0.17 38.31
CA TYR A 8 -12.62 -0.21 37.36
C TYR A 8 -12.20 -1.67 37.50
N LYS A 9 -12.07 -2.20 38.73
CA LYS A 9 -11.78 -3.63 38.96
C LYS A 9 -12.87 -4.54 38.37
N SER A 10 -14.14 -4.20 38.57
CA SER A 10 -15.28 -4.95 37.99
C SER A 10 -15.25 -4.97 36.45
N ARG A 11 -14.92 -3.84 35.82
CA ARG A 11 -14.80 -3.73 34.35
C ARG A 11 -13.59 -4.48 33.79
N ILE A 12 -12.45 -4.43 34.47
CA ILE A 12 -11.25 -5.18 34.09
C ILE A 12 -11.53 -6.69 34.18
N PHE A 13 -12.14 -7.16 35.27
CA PHE A 13 -12.52 -8.56 35.42
C PHE A 13 -13.50 -9.02 34.34
N ARG A 14 -14.49 -8.19 33.97
CA ARG A 14 -15.42 -8.48 32.87
C ARG A 14 -14.73 -8.52 31.50
N LEU A 15 -13.77 -7.62 31.25
CA LEU A 15 -12.96 -7.64 30.03
C LEU A 15 -12.11 -8.91 29.94
N GLN A 16 -11.59 -9.39 31.06
CA GLN A 16 -10.81 -10.61 31.15
C GLN A 16 -11.68 -11.85 30.82
N GLN A 17 -12.91 -11.92 31.34
CA GLN A 17 -13.86 -12.97 30.96
C GLN A 17 -14.26 -12.91 29.48
N LEU A 18 -14.39 -11.71 28.90
CA LEU A 18 -14.69 -11.55 27.46
C LEU A 18 -13.49 -11.95 26.59
N HIS A 19 -12.26 -11.67 27.04
CA HIS A 19 -11.05 -12.16 26.42
C HIS A 19 -11.04 -13.69 26.39
N ASP A 20 -11.28 -14.36 27.52
CA ASP A 20 -11.30 -15.82 27.62
C ASP A 20 -12.39 -16.44 26.71
N GLN A 21 -13.59 -15.84 26.69
CA GLN A 21 -14.67 -16.26 25.77
C GLN A 21 -14.29 -16.08 24.30
N MET A 22 -13.55 -15.02 23.98
CA MET A 22 -13.12 -14.77 22.61
C MET A 22 -12.00 -15.72 22.19
N VAL A 23 -11.05 -16.02 23.08
CA VAL A 23 -10.04 -17.07 22.87
C VAL A 23 -10.76 -18.37 22.54
N GLU A 24 -11.74 -18.79 23.36
CA GLU A 24 -12.55 -20.01 23.17
C GLU A 24 -13.32 -20.03 21.83
N PHE A 25 -13.91 -18.90 21.44
CA PHE A 25 -14.62 -18.76 20.15
C PHE A 25 -13.66 -18.87 18.96
N SER A 26 -12.51 -18.20 19.03
CA SER A 26 -11.49 -18.22 17.98
C SER A 26 -10.86 -19.61 17.80
N LYS A 27 -10.76 -20.42 18.86
CA LYS A 27 -10.33 -21.84 18.77
C LYS A 27 -11.14 -22.60 17.72
N LYS A 28 -12.47 -22.40 17.69
CA LYS A 28 -13.39 -23.13 16.79
C LYS A 28 -13.15 -22.79 15.31
N TYR A 29 -12.88 -21.52 14.99
CA TYR A 29 -12.57 -21.09 13.63
C TYR A 29 -11.13 -21.44 13.22
N GLY A 30 -10.18 -21.33 14.15
CA GLY A 30 -8.79 -21.74 13.95
C GLY A 30 -8.67 -23.21 13.55
N MET A 31 -9.45 -24.10 14.19
CA MET A 31 -9.48 -25.54 13.86
C MET A 31 -9.93 -25.82 12.42
N ALA A 32 -11.01 -25.17 11.97
CA ALA A 32 -11.55 -25.39 10.62
C ALA A 32 -10.60 -24.88 9.53
N GLU A 33 -9.97 -23.71 9.74
CA GLU A 33 -9.03 -23.14 8.77
C GLU A 33 -7.67 -23.86 8.79
N GLN A 34 -7.22 -24.31 9.97
CA GLN A 34 -6.08 -25.21 10.10
C GLN A 34 -6.28 -26.48 9.28
N LEU A 35 -7.45 -27.14 9.38
CA LEU A 35 -7.72 -28.38 8.65
C LEU A 35 -7.70 -28.17 7.13
N ARG A 36 -8.23 -27.04 6.65
CA ARG A 36 -8.19 -26.68 5.22
C ARG A 36 -6.77 -26.45 4.74
N MET A 37 -5.98 -25.68 5.50
CA MET A 37 -4.58 -25.41 5.18
C MET A 37 -3.75 -26.70 5.22
N GLN A 38 -3.98 -27.57 6.21
CA GLN A 38 -3.33 -28.87 6.33
C GLN A 38 -3.59 -29.73 5.08
N LYS A 39 -4.85 -29.85 4.65
CA LYS A 39 -5.19 -30.57 3.41
C LYS A 39 -4.52 -29.94 2.19
N GLY A 40 -4.42 -28.62 2.14
CA GLY A 40 -3.72 -27.90 1.09
C GLY A 40 -2.21 -28.19 1.05
N LEU A 41 -1.54 -28.17 2.20
CA LEU A 41 -0.10 -28.45 2.33
C LEU A 41 0.23 -29.91 2.02
N ALA A 42 -0.57 -30.85 2.55
CA ALA A 42 -0.41 -32.28 2.25
C ALA A 42 -0.58 -32.55 0.74
N ARG A 43 -1.59 -31.94 0.10
CA ARG A 43 -1.79 -32.03 -1.35
C ARG A 43 -0.63 -31.41 -2.13
N GLN A 44 -0.12 -30.25 -1.69
CA GLN A 44 1.03 -29.60 -2.34
C GLN A 44 2.28 -30.49 -2.27
N TYR A 45 2.57 -31.05 -1.10
CA TYR A 45 3.68 -31.99 -0.91
C TYR A 45 3.56 -33.20 -1.85
N GLN A 46 2.39 -33.85 -1.86
CA GLN A 46 2.12 -35.01 -2.71
C GLN A 46 2.26 -34.68 -4.21
N ASN A 47 1.70 -33.56 -4.65
CA ASN A 47 1.79 -33.11 -6.03
C ASN A 47 3.25 -32.86 -6.45
N SER A 48 4.05 -32.21 -5.59
CA SER A 48 5.46 -31.95 -5.84
C SER A 48 6.26 -33.25 -5.94
N TYR A 49 6.03 -34.20 -5.04
CA TYR A 49 6.70 -35.50 -5.08
C TYR A 49 6.38 -36.28 -6.37
N TYR A 50 5.09 -36.37 -6.73
CA TYR A 50 4.67 -37.07 -7.94
C TYR A 50 5.14 -36.39 -9.23
N LEU A 51 5.20 -35.06 -9.25
CA LEU A 51 5.76 -34.32 -10.38
C LEU A 51 7.22 -34.71 -10.61
N HIS A 52 8.05 -34.69 -9.56
CA HIS A 52 9.46 -35.07 -9.69
C HIS A 52 9.64 -36.55 -10.07
N ALA A 53 8.78 -37.43 -9.54
CA ALA A 53 8.79 -38.83 -9.90
C ALA A 53 8.43 -39.05 -11.37
N TYR A 54 7.45 -38.30 -11.88
CA TYR A 54 7.10 -38.29 -13.30
C TYR A 54 8.22 -37.72 -14.18
N ASP A 55 8.90 -36.65 -13.74
CA ASP A 55 10.02 -36.07 -14.47
C ASP A 55 11.22 -37.04 -14.54
N LYS A 56 11.51 -37.78 -13.46
CA LYS A 56 12.52 -38.86 -13.47
C LYS A 56 12.15 -39.98 -14.43
N TYR A 57 10.89 -40.42 -14.45
CA TYR A 57 10.41 -41.41 -15.41
C TYR A 57 10.61 -40.93 -16.85
N ARG A 58 10.27 -39.67 -17.16
CA ARG A 58 10.49 -39.09 -18.49
C ARG A 58 11.96 -39.05 -18.90
N ALA A 59 12.86 -38.80 -17.94
CA ALA A 59 14.29 -38.69 -18.21
C ALA A 59 14.98 -40.06 -18.33
N THR A 60 14.60 -41.03 -17.52
CA THR A 60 15.33 -42.32 -17.39
C THR A 60 14.60 -43.51 -18.01
N GLY A 61 13.30 -43.38 -18.32
CA GLY A 61 12.45 -44.47 -18.79
C GLY A 61 12.15 -45.54 -17.73
N GLN A 62 12.73 -45.43 -16.53
CA GLN A 62 12.56 -46.37 -15.43
C GLN A 62 11.61 -45.79 -14.39
N LEU A 63 10.63 -46.60 -13.99
CA LEU A 63 9.64 -46.23 -12.98
C LEU A 63 10.03 -46.89 -11.66
N ASP A 64 11.18 -46.52 -11.12
CA ASP A 64 11.61 -46.96 -9.79
C ASP A 64 11.06 -46.00 -8.72
N ILE A 65 9.73 -45.94 -8.66
CA ILE A 65 8.99 -45.07 -7.75
C ILE A 65 8.24 -45.97 -6.77
N LYS A 66 8.52 -45.84 -5.49
CA LYS A 66 7.64 -46.37 -4.43
C LYS A 66 6.34 -45.54 -4.41
N LEU A 67 5.43 -45.77 -5.35
CA LEU A 67 4.19 -45.00 -5.50
C LEU A 67 3.27 -45.05 -4.26
N ASN A 68 3.48 -46.02 -3.37
CA ASN A 68 2.75 -46.19 -2.11
C ASN A 68 3.38 -45.44 -0.90
N HIS A 69 4.23 -44.43 -1.13
CA HIS A 69 5.14 -43.97 -0.08
C HIS A 69 4.48 -43.24 1.10
N PHE A 70 3.31 -42.61 0.91
CA PHE A 70 2.71 -41.79 1.97
C PHE A 70 1.31 -42.27 2.34
N ASN A 71 1.16 -42.76 3.57
CA ASN A 71 -0.14 -42.80 4.23
C ASN A 71 -0.52 -41.41 4.77
N GLU A 72 -1.79 -41.19 5.05
CA GLU A 72 -2.30 -39.90 5.55
C GLU A 72 -1.51 -39.43 6.79
N GLN A 73 -1.16 -40.35 7.70
CA GLN A 73 -0.42 -40.08 8.93
C GLN A 73 1.03 -39.60 8.70
N GLN A 74 1.72 -40.11 7.67
CA GLN A 74 3.06 -39.65 7.29
C GLN A 74 3.00 -38.24 6.69
N LEU A 75 2.00 -37.93 5.87
CA LEU A 75 1.77 -36.58 5.36
C LEU A 75 1.46 -35.60 6.49
N GLU A 76 0.65 -36.02 7.47
CA GLU A 76 0.39 -35.22 8.66
C GLU A 76 1.67 -34.95 9.45
N ASN A 77 2.49 -35.96 9.73
CA ASN A 77 3.74 -35.79 10.48
C ASN A 77 4.73 -34.84 9.79
N ILE A 78 4.80 -34.88 8.45
CA ILE A 78 5.65 -33.96 7.67
C ILE A 78 5.10 -32.53 7.76
N VAL A 79 3.78 -32.36 7.62
CA VAL A 79 3.11 -31.06 7.72
C VAL A 79 3.23 -30.48 9.13
N TYR A 80 3.15 -31.29 10.19
CA TYR A 80 3.29 -30.88 11.60
C TYR A 80 4.74 -30.80 12.10
N ARG A 81 5.74 -31.08 11.26
CA ARG A 81 7.15 -31.03 11.67
C ARG A 81 7.51 -29.59 12.09
N PRO A 82 8.03 -29.39 13.32
CA PRO A 82 8.43 -28.05 13.75
C PRO A 82 9.58 -27.53 12.89
N TRP A 83 9.41 -26.35 12.30
CA TRP A 83 10.50 -25.60 11.68
C TRP A 83 10.50 -24.17 12.24
N LYS A 84 11.57 -23.37 12.13
CA LYS A 84 11.67 -22.01 12.75
C LYS A 84 11.20 -21.87 14.22
N GLY A 85 11.32 -22.91 15.05
CA GLY A 85 10.95 -22.87 16.47
C GLY A 85 9.48 -23.10 16.79
N SER A 86 8.61 -23.36 15.79
CA SER A 86 7.22 -23.78 15.99
C SER A 86 6.63 -24.47 14.75
N ASP A 87 5.74 -25.43 14.93
CA ASP A 87 4.95 -25.98 13.82
C ASP A 87 3.97 -24.94 13.25
N PHE A 88 3.53 -25.13 11.99
CA PHE A 88 2.64 -24.18 11.30
C PHE A 88 1.29 -24.05 12.02
N SER A 89 0.81 -25.13 12.64
CA SER A 89 -0.44 -25.14 13.40
C SER A 89 -0.35 -24.17 14.56
N LYS A 90 0.72 -24.19 15.36
CA LYS A 90 0.99 -23.22 16.42
C LYS A 90 1.13 -21.79 15.90
N ARG A 91 1.61 -21.56 14.67
CA ARG A 91 1.69 -20.19 14.10
C ARG A 91 0.34 -19.66 13.66
N ILE A 92 -0.47 -20.49 13.02
CA ILE A 92 -1.86 -20.17 12.68
C ILE A 92 -2.68 -20.00 13.97
N TRP A 93 -2.55 -20.94 14.91
CA TRP A 93 -3.18 -20.86 16.23
C TRP A 93 -2.79 -19.60 16.97
N LYS A 94 -1.50 -19.25 17.03
CA LYS A 94 -1.05 -17.99 17.63
C LYS A 94 -1.75 -16.77 17.03
N GLU A 95 -1.96 -16.74 15.71
CA GLU A 95 -2.71 -15.67 15.05
C GLU A 95 -4.17 -15.63 15.53
N TYR A 96 -4.83 -16.80 15.67
CA TYR A 96 -6.23 -16.91 16.09
C TYR A 96 -6.47 -16.83 17.60
N THR A 97 -5.54 -17.24 18.46
CA THR A 97 -5.73 -17.37 19.92
C THR A 97 -4.93 -16.40 20.76
N GLU A 98 -3.85 -15.82 20.23
CA GLU A 98 -3.09 -14.78 20.95
C GLU A 98 -3.36 -13.43 20.28
N ILE A 99 -3.01 -13.29 19.00
CA ILE A 99 -3.01 -11.98 18.32
C ILE A 99 -4.43 -11.44 18.14
N LEU A 100 -5.37 -12.25 17.65
CA LEU A 100 -6.75 -11.82 17.45
C LEU A 100 -7.44 -11.44 18.77
N PRO A 101 -7.45 -12.28 19.83
CA PRO A 101 -8.04 -11.92 21.12
C PRO A 101 -7.34 -10.74 21.79
N ASP A 102 -6.01 -10.62 21.69
CA ASP A 102 -5.25 -9.50 22.26
C ASP A 102 -5.59 -8.18 21.58
N GLU A 103 -5.63 -8.13 20.24
CA GLU A 103 -5.98 -6.92 19.51
C GLU A 103 -7.43 -6.49 19.77
N VAL A 104 -8.34 -7.45 19.93
CA VAL A 104 -9.74 -7.16 20.27
C VAL A 104 -9.87 -6.72 21.72
N THR A 105 -9.11 -7.33 22.62
CA THR A 105 -9.11 -6.98 24.06
C THR A 105 -8.47 -5.60 24.28
N ASP A 106 -7.38 -5.28 23.59
CA ASP A 106 -6.78 -3.93 23.57
C ASP A 106 -7.79 -2.89 23.02
N ALA A 107 -8.49 -3.22 21.93
CA ALA A 107 -9.51 -2.35 21.36
C ALA A 107 -10.70 -2.14 22.33
N LEU A 108 -11.19 -3.19 22.99
CA LEU A 108 -12.28 -3.14 23.96
C LEU A 108 -11.88 -2.45 25.27
N LEU A 109 -10.66 -2.68 25.76
CA LEU A 109 -10.08 -2.02 26.93
C LEU A 109 -9.95 -0.51 26.69
N ARG A 110 -9.35 -0.12 25.56
CA ARG A 110 -9.27 1.30 25.15
C ARG A 110 -10.66 1.90 24.97
N GLY A 111 -11.60 1.16 24.39
CA GLY A 111 -12.98 1.61 24.27
C GLY A 111 -13.67 1.82 25.61
N THR A 112 -13.40 0.96 26.58
CA THR A 112 -13.97 1.02 27.93
C THR A 112 -13.34 2.13 28.77
N LEU A 113 -12.02 2.32 28.69
CA LEU A 113 -11.26 3.33 29.43
C LEU A 113 -11.51 4.74 28.89
N PHE A 114 -11.61 4.89 27.57
CA PHE A 114 -11.74 6.20 26.92
C PHE A 114 -13.17 6.49 26.42
N GLY A 115 -14.14 5.63 26.76
CA GLY A 115 -15.56 5.82 26.42
C GLY A 115 -15.84 5.79 24.90
N TYR A 116 -15.06 5.03 24.12
CA TYR A 116 -15.28 4.95 22.68
C TYR A 116 -16.60 4.27 22.36
N SER A 117 -17.26 4.73 21.30
CA SER A 117 -18.47 4.10 20.81
C SER A 117 -18.15 2.68 20.29
N PRO A 118 -19.09 1.72 20.40
CA PRO A 118 -18.91 0.36 19.89
C PRO A 118 -18.44 0.34 18.42
N ASN A 119 -18.95 1.26 17.60
CA ASN A 119 -18.56 1.39 16.19
C ASN A 119 -17.09 1.82 16.00
N LYS A 120 -16.55 2.66 16.89
CA LYS A 120 -15.14 3.07 16.87
C LYS A 120 -14.24 1.91 17.30
N VAL A 121 -14.66 1.13 18.28
CA VAL A 121 -13.98 -0.10 18.71
C VAL A 121 -13.98 -1.14 17.58
N VAL A 122 -15.12 -1.34 16.90
CA VAL A 122 -15.25 -2.24 15.74
C VAL A 122 -14.40 -1.78 14.56
N LYS A 123 -14.31 -0.47 14.28
CA LYS A 123 -13.45 0.07 13.22
C LYS A 123 -11.97 -0.10 13.56
N MET A 124 -11.57 0.19 14.79
CA MET A 124 -10.20 -0.04 15.27
C MET A 124 -9.81 -1.51 15.15
N MET A 125 -10.71 -2.42 15.52
CA MET A 125 -10.53 -3.85 15.35
C MET A 125 -10.38 -4.20 13.86
N ARG A 126 -11.29 -3.73 12.98
CA ARG A 126 -11.26 -4.03 11.55
C ARG A 126 -9.98 -3.52 10.86
N ASP A 127 -9.55 -2.30 11.15
CA ASP A 127 -8.41 -1.67 10.50
C ASP A 127 -7.07 -2.31 10.89
N ARG A 128 -6.95 -2.75 12.16
CA ARG A 128 -5.78 -3.51 12.62
C ARG A 128 -5.80 -4.92 12.06
N PHE A 129 -6.96 -5.57 12.10
CA PHE A 129 -7.11 -6.93 11.60
C PHE A 129 -6.88 -7.01 10.09
N GLN A 130 -7.42 -6.09 9.28
CA GLN A 130 -7.23 -6.13 7.82
C GLN A 130 -5.78 -5.91 7.37
N LYS A 131 -5.04 -4.99 8.02
CA LYS A 131 -3.67 -4.65 7.60
C LYS A 131 -2.61 -5.64 8.07
N VAL A 132 -2.83 -6.27 9.22
CA VAL A 132 -1.92 -7.28 9.78
C VAL A 132 -2.25 -8.66 9.20
N SER A 133 -3.53 -9.06 9.17
CA SER A 133 -3.90 -10.42 8.74
C SER A 133 -3.63 -10.69 7.27
N GLU A 134 -4.02 -9.84 6.31
CA GLU A 134 -3.91 -10.22 4.88
C GLU A 134 -2.45 -10.37 4.42
N ARG A 135 -1.57 -9.45 4.82
CA ARG A 135 -0.15 -9.48 4.41
C ARG A 135 0.65 -10.56 5.14
N ASP A 136 0.43 -10.74 6.44
CA ASP A 136 1.15 -11.74 7.22
C ASP A 136 0.60 -13.15 6.97
N LEU A 137 -0.70 -13.30 6.75
CA LEU A 137 -1.30 -14.55 6.28
C LEU A 137 -0.81 -14.88 4.87
N HIS A 138 -0.82 -13.93 3.93
CA HIS A 138 -0.29 -14.18 2.59
C HIS A 138 1.20 -14.58 2.63
N ARG A 139 2.01 -13.92 3.46
CA ARG A 139 3.42 -14.30 3.67
C ARG A 139 3.55 -15.70 4.23
N LEU A 140 2.77 -16.01 5.26
CA LEU A 140 2.81 -17.29 5.94
C LEU A 140 2.37 -18.40 5.00
N VAL A 141 1.21 -18.26 4.35
CA VAL A 141 0.68 -19.22 3.36
C VAL A 141 1.70 -19.48 2.26
N ILE A 142 2.23 -18.45 1.61
CA ILE A 142 3.23 -18.63 0.54
C ILE A 142 4.48 -19.32 1.07
N THR A 143 4.96 -18.96 2.27
CA THR A 143 6.18 -19.55 2.84
C THR A 143 5.97 -21.02 3.22
N GLU A 144 4.84 -21.37 3.83
CA GLU A 144 4.54 -22.77 4.19
C GLU A 144 4.28 -23.64 2.96
N MET A 145 3.60 -23.11 1.93
CA MET A 145 3.37 -23.85 0.68
C MET A 145 4.67 -24.18 -0.04
N VAL A 146 5.61 -23.23 -0.14
CA VAL A 146 6.90 -23.49 -0.78
C VAL A 146 7.76 -24.40 0.10
N HIS A 147 7.68 -24.28 1.44
CA HIS A 147 8.39 -25.20 2.32
C HIS A 147 7.92 -26.65 2.14
N ALA A 148 6.60 -26.88 2.08
CA ALA A 148 6.04 -28.21 1.82
C ALA A 148 6.48 -28.77 0.46
N ALA A 149 6.52 -27.94 -0.58
CA ALA A 149 6.99 -28.34 -1.89
C ALA A 149 8.47 -28.76 -1.87
N GLU A 150 9.34 -27.95 -1.27
CA GLU A 150 10.79 -28.21 -1.25
C GLU A 150 11.17 -29.36 -0.30
N GLU A 151 10.40 -29.60 0.77
CA GLU A 151 10.60 -30.81 1.58
C GLU A 151 10.22 -32.08 0.80
N ALA A 152 9.19 -32.02 -0.04
CA ALA A 152 8.83 -33.11 -0.94
C ALA A 152 9.94 -33.39 -1.96
N THR A 153 10.51 -32.34 -2.54
CA THR A 153 11.66 -32.42 -3.46
C THR A 153 12.89 -33.02 -2.77
N ALA A 154 13.20 -32.59 -1.55
CA ALA A 154 14.34 -33.14 -0.79
C ALA A 154 14.14 -34.61 -0.42
N GLN A 155 12.91 -35.00 -0.09
CA GLN A 155 12.59 -36.38 0.22
C GLN A 155 12.68 -37.25 -1.04
N PHE A 156 12.17 -36.75 -2.16
CA PHE A 156 12.33 -37.40 -3.47
C PHE A 156 13.80 -37.65 -3.82
N TYR A 157 14.70 -36.70 -3.55
CA TYR A 157 16.13 -36.90 -3.78
C TYR A 157 16.70 -38.07 -2.98
N LYS A 158 16.31 -38.21 -1.71
CA LYS A 158 16.75 -39.32 -0.87
C LYS A 158 16.18 -40.66 -1.34
N ASP A 159 14.90 -40.68 -1.71
CA ASP A 159 14.21 -41.92 -2.12
C ASP A 159 14.64 -42.40 -3.51
N SER A 160 15.20 -41.49 -4.31
CA SER A 160 15.69 -41.76 -5.66
C SER A 160 17.21 -41.90 -5.76
N ASP A 161 17.91 -41.98 -4.63
CA ASP A 161 19.37 -42.08 -4.53
C ASP A 161 20.12 -40.96 -5.29
N ILE A 162 19.53 -39.76 -5.34
CA ILE A 162 20.16 -38.58 -5.92
C ILE A 162 21.18 -38.04 -4.92
N GLU A 163 22.46 -38.04 -5.29
CA GLU A 163 23.54 -37.61 -4.39
C GLU A 163 23.70 -36.09 -4.35
N GLN A 164 23.45 -35.41 -5.48
CA GLN A 164 23.71 -33.99 -5.65
C GLN A 164 22.50 -33.25 -6.23
N TYR A 165 22.35 -31.99 -5.84
CA TYR A 165 21.36 -31.09 -6.37
C TYR A 165 22.00 -29.77 -6.79
N GLN A 166 21.46 -29.15 -7.82
CA GLN A 166 21.79 -27.80 -8.25
C GLN A 166 20.74 -26.82 -7.70
N TYR A 167 21.20 -25.74 -7.07
CA TYR A 167 20.33 -24.69 -6.58
C TYR A 167 19.93 -23.75 -7.72
N LEU A 168 18.63 -23.57 -7.95
CA LEU A 168 18.11 -22.68 -8.97
C LEU A 168 17.39 -21.49 -8.33
N ALA A 169 18.01 -20.33 -8.40
CA ALA A 169 17.38 -19.08 -8.04
C ALA A 169 16.26 -18.72 -9.02
N THR A 170 15.17 -18.14 -8.53
CA THR A 170 14.11 -17.69 -9.43
C THR A 170 14.66 -16.59 -10.35
N LEU A 171 14.44 -16.68 -11.66
CA LEU A 171 14.83 -15.64 -12.61
C LEU A 171 13.79 -14.51 -12.58
N GLU A 172 13.91 -13.63 -11.58
CA GLU A 172 13.01 -12.50 -11.39
C GLU A 172 13.66 -11.29 -10.71
N SER A 173 12.96 -10.14 -10.75
CA SER A 173 13.41 -8.87 -10.19
C SER A 173 13.48 -8.83 -8.67
N HIS A 174 12.75 -9.71 -7.98
CA HIS A 174 12.68 -9.77 -6.51
C HIS A 174 13.61 -10.81 -5.88
N THR A 175 14.36 -11.56 -6.70
CA THR A 175 15.36 -12.51 -6.21
C THR A 175 16.44 -11.76 -5.44
N CYS A 176 16.65 -12.17 -4.18
CA CYS A 176 17.63 -11.52 -3.34
C CYS A 176 19.07 -11.88 -3.73
N ASP A 177 20.03 -11.07 -3.28
CA ASP A 177 21.45 -11.37 -3.45
C ASP A 177 21.83 -12.77 -3.00
N GLN A 178 21.37 -13.23 -1.83
CA GLN A 178 21.76 -14.53 -1.29
C GLN A 178 21.33 -15.68 -2.21
N CYS A 179 20.07 -15.68 -2.64
CA CYS A 179 19.58 -16.66 -3.61
C CYS A 179 20.31 -16.56 -4.95
N ALA A 180 20.55 -15.34 -5.44
CA ALA A 180 21.28 -15.11 -6.68
C ALA A 180 22.72 -15.61 -6.64
N HIS A 181 23.38 -15.55 -5.47
CA HIS A 181 24.74 -16.07 -5.30
C HIS A 181 24.81 -17.59 -5.24
N LEU A 182 23.73 -18.23 -4.79
CA LEU A 182 23.60 -19.69 -4.74
C LEU A 182 23.19 -20.28 -6.08
N ASP A 183 22.72 -19.47 -7.02
CA ASP A 183 22.27 -19.93 -8.33
C ASP A 183 23.35 -20.76 -9.04
N GLU A 184 22.92 -21.87 -9.63
CA GLU A 184 23.72 -22.87 -10.35
C GLU A 184 24.77 -23.61 -9.51
N ARG A 185 24.87 -23.34 -8.19
CA ARG A 185 25.78 -24.08 -7.31
C ARG A 185 25.25 -25.48 -7.04
N ILE A 186 26.17 -26.43 -7.03
CA ILE A 186 25.90 -27.83 -6.76
C ILE A 186 26.24 -28.13 -5.30
N PHE A 187 25.37 -28.86 -4.63
CA PHE A 187 25.52 -29.29 -3.25
C PHE A 187 25.15 -30.76 -3.11
N ASN A 188 25.76 -31.47 -2.16
CA ASN A 188 25.35 -32.83 -1.87
C ASN A 188 24.06 -32.82 -1.03
N VAL A 189 23.15 -33.77 -1.29
CA VAL A 189 21.91 -33.94 -0.54
C VAL A 189 22.17 -34.19 0.95
N LYS A 190 23.25 -34.92 1.28
CA LYS A 190 23.70 -35.14 2.67
C LYS A 190 24.12 -33.86 3.40
N ASP A 191 24.55 -32.85 2.66
CA ASP A 191 25.02 -31.56 3.20
C ASP A 191 23.91 -30.49 3.19
N LYS A 192 22.64 -30.90 2.95
CA LYS A 192 21.46 -30.02 3.00
C LYS A 192 21.39 -29.28 4.34
N LYS A 193 21.51 -27.96 4.27
CA LYS A 193 21.33 -27.02 5.39
C LYS A 193 20.33 -25.96 4.99
N GLU A 194 19.16 -26.02 5.62
CA GLU A 194 18.13 -25.00 5.45
C GLU A 194 18.70 -23.60 5.61
N ARG A 195 18.27 -22.68 4.74
CA ARG A 195 18.67 -21.26 4.73
C ARG A 195 20.11 -20.95 4.33
N ILE A 196 20.95 -21.96 4.13
CA ILE A 196 22.34 -21.78 3.73
C ILE A 196 22.52 -22.21 2.28
N ASN A 197 22.15 -23.45 1.97
CA ASN A 197 22.33 -24.04 0.65
C ASN A 197 21.07 -24.75 0.12
N TYR A 198 19.95 -24.68 0.83
CA TYR A 198 18.67 -25.25 0.43
C TYR A 198 17.52 -24.25 0.66
N PRO A 199 16.56 -24.11 -0.28
CA PRO A 199 15.38 -23.28 -0.09
C PRO A 199 14.58 -23.72 1.16
N LEU A 200 14.00 -22.82 1.96
CA LEU A 200 13.81 -21.39 1.76
C LEU A 200 14.85 -20.53 2.50
N ILE A 201 15.58 -19.70 1.77
CA ILE A 201 16.54 -18.75 2.36
C ILE A 201 15.83 -17.66 3.18
N HIS A 202 14.69 -17.16 2.68
CA HIS A 202 13.93 -16.07 3.28
C HIS A 202 12.41 -16.26 3.09
N PRO A 203 11.56 -15.54 3.86
CA PRO A 203 10.12 -15.49 3.57
C PRO A 203 9.87 -15.01 2.14
N TYR A 204 8.81 -15.50 1.49
CA TYR A 204 8.51 -15.26 0.06
C TYR A 204 9.59 -15.76 -0.92
N CYS A 205 10.51 -16.62 -0.48
CA CYS A 205 11.45 -17.26 -1.40
C CYS A 205 10.67 -18.19 -2.34
N ARG A 206 11.02 -18.15 -3.63
CA ARG A 206 10.42 -18.94 -4.71
C ARG A 206 11.49 -19.75 -5.46
N CYS A 207 12.69 -19.81 -4.89
CA CYS A 207 13.80 -20.57 -5.44
C CYS A 207 13.56 -22.06 -5.19
N THR A 208 14.15 -22.88 -6.03
CA THR A 208 13.95 -24.33 -6.01
C THR A 208 15.28 -25.04 -6.27
N THR A 209 15.23 -26.37 -6.30
CA THR A 209 16.38 -27.22 -6.60
C THR A 209 16.05 -28.20 -7.71
N VAL A 210 17.06 -28.63 -8.44
CA VAL A 210 16.95 -29.71 -9.43
C VAL A 210 18.01 -30.77 -9.16
N PRO A 211 17.76 -32.04 -9.51
CA PRO A 211 18.79 -33.07 -9.42
C PRO A 211 19.97 -32.72 -10.31
N TYR A 212 21.18 -33.03 -9.84
CA TYR A 212 22.41 -32.85 -10.59
C TYR A 212 23.16 -34.17 -10.66
N ASP A 213 23.53 -34.55 -11.88
CA ASP A 213 24.45 -35.63 -12.20
C ASP A 213 25.29 -35.18 -13.40
N LYS A 214 26.55 -35.61 -13.47
CA LYS A 214 27.44 -35.31 -14.60
C LYS A 214 26.97 -35.96 -15.89
N ASP A 215 26.23 -37.05 -15.78
CA ASP A 215 25.73 -37.82 -16.92
C ASP A 215 24.32 -37.38 -17.37
N LEU A 216 23.68 -36.46 -16.64
CA LEU A 216 22.40 -35.88 -17.03
C LEU A 216 22.58 -34.73 -18.04
N PRO A 217 21.64 -34.55 -18.98
CA PRO A 217 21.68 -33.43 -19.91
C PRO A 217 21.54 -32.10 -19.16
N ASP A 218 22.28 -31.09 -19.62
CA ASP A 218 22.19 -29.73 -19.10
C ASP A 218 20.77 -29.16 -19.22
N ILE A 219 20.42 -28.24 -18.31
CA ILE A 219 19.13 -27.58 -18.29
C ILE A 219 18.94 -26.74 -19.57
N GLU A 220 18.00 -27.14 -20.43
CA GLU A 220 17.74 -26.42 -21.68
C GLU A 220 16.98 -25.10 -21.46
N THR A 221 16.05 -25.10 -20.48
CA THR A 221 15.15 -23.96 -20.22
C THR A 221 14.92 -23.69 -18.75
N ARG A 222 14.72 -22.41 -18.41
CA ARG A 222 14.30 -21.98 -17.08
C ARG A 222 13.10 -21.05 -17.16
N LEU A 223 12.18 -21.17 -16.21
CA LEU A 223 11.09 -20.23 -16.05
C LEU A 223 11.63 -18.90 -15.48
N SER A 224 11.32 -17.82 -16.17
CA SER A 224 11.66 -16.44 -15.84
C SER A 224 10.38 -15.62 -15.68
N ARG A 225 10.40 -14.60 -14.82
CA ARG A 225 9.34 -13.60 -14.76
C ARG A 225 9.80 -12.31 -15.40
N ASP A 226 9.06 -11.84 -16.39
CA ASP A 226 9.26 -10.54 -17.00
C ASP A 226 9.27 -9.45 -15.90
N PRO A 227 10.36 -8.69 -15.74
CA PRO A 227 10.48 -7.66 -14.71
C PRO A 227 9.46 -6.52 -14.81
N LYS A 228 8.93 -6.26 -16.01
CA LYS A 228 7.97 -5.18 -16.29
C LYS A 228 6.53 -5.64 -16.15
N THR A 229 6.22 -6.85 -16.64
CA THR A 229 4.83 -7.35 -16.70
C THR A 229 4.51 -8.36 -15.60
N GLY A 230 5.52 -8.96 -14.96
CA GLY A 230 5.38 -9.98 -13.92
C GLY A 230 4.92 -11.35 -14.42
N LYS A 231 4.73 -11.52 -15.75
CA LYS A 231 4.30 -12.76 -16.40
C LYS A 231 5.47 -13.75 -16.56
N GLY A 232 5.18 -15.04 -16.48
CA GLY A 232 6.15 -16.11 -16.65
C GLY A 232 6.47 -16.37 -18.12
N THR A 233 7.74 -16.49 -18.48
CA THR A 233 8.26 -16.85 -19.80
C THR A 233 9.43 -17.82 -19.66
N TYR A 234 9.67 -18.67 -20.65
CA TYR A 234 10.83 -19.57 -20.66
C TYR A 234 12.03 -18.88 -21.31
N VAL A 235 13.21 -19.03 -20.71
CA VAL A 235 14.50 -18.57 -21.24
C VAL A 235 15.39 -19.75 -21.60
N TYR A 236 16.21 -19.60 -22.65
CA TYR A 236 17.05 -20.64 -23.24
C TYR A 236 18.54 -20.22 -23.23
N ARG A 237 19.44 -21.22 -23.13
CA ARG A 237 20.89 -21.29 -23.46
C ARG A 237 21.86 -20.15 -23.06
N ASN A 238 21.46 -18.87 -23.14
CA ASN A 238 22.31 -17.69 -22.88
C ASN A 238 21.90 -16.88 -21.63
N ALA A 239 20.78 -17.25 -20.99
CA ALA A 239 20.21 -16.55 -19.82
C ALA A 239 19.83 -17.53 -18.69
N LEU A 240 20.48 -18.70 -18.67
CA LEU A 240 20.18 -19.72 -17.68
C LEU A 240 20.64 -19.27 -16.30
N SER A 241 21.82 -18.67 -16.17
CA SER A 241 22.26 -18.11 -14.91
C SER A 241 21.50 -16.84 -14.55
N TYR A 242 21.20 -16.65 -13.27
CA TYR A 242 20.60 -15.43 -12.74
C TYR A 242 21.46 -14.21 -13.08
N ARG A 243 22.79 -14.38 -13.09
CA ARG A 243 23.74 -13.30 -13.39
C ARG A 243 23.59 -12.83 -14.83
N ASP A 244 23.44 -13.74 -15.79
CA ASP A 244 23.32 -13.39 -17.20
C ASP A 244 21.90 -12.94 -17.54
N TRP A 245 20.89 -13.59 -16.98
CA TRP A 245 19.50 -13.12 -17.03
C TRP A 245 19.39 -11.67 -16.52
N LYS A 246 20.04 -11.34 -15.40
CA LYS A 246 20.10 -9.99 -14.85
C LYS A 246 20.76 -8.99 -15.80
N LYS A 247 21.87 -9.37 -16.46
CA LYS A 247 22.55 -8.50 -17.45
C LYS A 247 21.63 -8.21 -18.63
N ILE A 248 20.99 -9.24 -19.18
CA ILE A 248 20.07 -9.13 -20.33
C ILE A 248 18.88 -8.22 -19.98
N ASN A 249 18.34 -8.34 -18.78
CA ASN A 249 17.18 -7.57 -18.34
C ASN A 249 17.54 -6.21 -17.67
N ASN A 250 18.83 -5.87 -17.58
CA ASN A 250 19.36 -4.64 -16.97
C ASN A 250 18.80 -4.35 -15.55
N ILE A 251 18.76 -5.38 -14.69
CA ILE A 251 18.18 -5.28 -13.33
C ILE A 251 19.25 -4.95 -12.29
N LYS A 252 18.97 -4.00 -11.39
CA LYS A 252 19.82 -3.71 -10.21
C LYS A 252 19.36 -4.59 -9.03
N ILE A 253 20.28 -5.26 -8.34
CA ILE A 253 19.90 -6.12 -7.19
C ILE A 253 19.58 -5.24 -5.97
N PHE A 254 18.54 -5.64 -5.24
CA PHE A 254 18.34 -5.20 -3.86
C PHE A 254 19.30 -5.94 -2.94
N SER A 255 20.35 -5.27 -2.47
CA SER A 255 21.33 -5.93 -1.62
C SER A 255 20.75 -6.33 -0.26
N LEU A 256 20.80 -7.61 0.07
CA LEU A 256 20.17 -8.15 1.28
C LEU A 256 20.95 -7.84 2.57
N ASN A 257 22.20 -7.36 2.46
CA ASN A 257 23.02 -6.92 3.60
C ASN A 257 22.55 -5.60 4.24
N MET A 258 21.34 -5.14 3.92
CA MET A 258 20.65 -4.02 4.55
C MET A 258 19.30 -4.45 5.17
N LEU A 259 19.11 -5.72 5.51
CA LEU A 259 18.02 -6.16 6.40
C LEU A 259 18.52 -6.16 7.85
N PRO A 260 18.23 -5.14 8.67
CA PRO A 260 18.43 -5.28 10.11
C PRO A 260 17.50 -6.39 10.63
N SER A 261 18.05 -7.18 11.56
CA SER A 261 17.35 -8.09 12.48
C SER A 261 15.83 -7.90 12.49
N LEU A 262 15.11 -8.96 12.10
CA LEU A 262 13.65 -8.99 11.99
C LEU A 262 12.88 -8.90 13.33
N ASN A 263 13.54 -8.50 14.43
CA ASN A 263 12.91 -8.28 15.73
C ASN A 263 13.00 -6.82 16.23
N GLY A 264 13.28 -5.84 15.36
CA GLY A 264 13.17 -4.42 15.69
C GLY A 264 12.04 -3.73 14.92
N PRO A 265 11.38 -2.68 15.47
CA PRO A 265 10.38 -1.91 14.74
C PRO A 265 11.00 -1.34 13.46
N ARG A 266 10.46 -1.75 12.31
CA ARG A 266 11.03 -1.45 10.98
C ARG A 266 11.03 0.06 10.69
N LYS A 267 12.18 0.61 10.31
CA LYS A 267 12.29 1.96 9.74
C LYS A 267 11.67 1.98 8.32
N ASN A 268 10.70 2.89 8.14
CA ASN A 268 9.98 3.18 6.90
C ASN A 268 10.89 3.29 5.64
N LYS A 269 10.47 2.67 4.52
CA LYS A 269 10.83 3.08 3.13
C LYS A 269 10.83 4.60 3.07
N PHE A 270 11.81 5.26 2.43
CA PHE A 270 12.00 6.72 2.44
C PHE A 270 10.68 7.50 2.37
N VAL A 271 10.09 7.75 3.53
CA VAL A 271 8.95 8.62 3.73
C VAL A 271 9.59 10.00 3.69
N PRO A 272 9.26 10.86 2.70
CA PRO A 272 9.72 12.24 2.67
C PRO A 272 9.67 12.82 4.08
N LYS A 273 10.71 13.55 4.52
CA LYS A 273 10.83 14.01 5.92
C LYS A 273 9.54 14.65 6.45
N THR A 274 8.82 15.31 5.56
CA THR A 274 7.51 15.95 5.76
C THR A 274 6.33 15.00 6.01
N LEU A 275 6.31 13.79 5.42
CA LEU A 275 5.25 12.79 5.62
C LEU A 275 5.37 12.05 6.97
N LYS A 276 6.50 12.17 7.68
CA LYS A 276 6.69 11.55 9.01
C LYS A 276 5.85 12.21 10.11
N HIS A 277 5.37 13.42 9.87
CA HIS A 277 4.64 14.25 10.84
C HIS A 277 3.15 14.38 10.53
N ILE A 278 2.65 13.71 9.47
CA ILE A 278 1.21 13.63 9.21
C ILE A 278 0.61 12.68 10.25
N HIS A 279 0.08 13.28 11.32
CA HIS A 279 -0.78 12.62 12.29
C HIS A 279 -2.18 12.38 11.70
N ASP A 280 -2.91 11.41 12.25
CA ASP A 280 -4.31 11.17 11.91
C ASP A 280 -5.09 12.47 12.08
N VAL A 281 -5.72 12.93 10.99
CA VAL A 281 -6.49 14.16 11.05
C VAL A 281 -7.80 13.89 11.78
N SER A 282 -7.94 14.38 13.01
CA SER A 282 -9.16 14.18 13.80
C SER A 282 -10.28 15.05 13.27
N ILE A 283 -11.14 14.46 12.43
CA ILE A 283 -12.44 15.03 12.03
C ILE A 283 -13.25 15.46 13.25
N SER A 284 -13.19 14.65 14.31
CA SER A 284 -13.92 14.92 15.55
C SER A 284 -13.48 16.24 16.16
N ASP A 285 -12.17 16.50 16.23
CA ASP A 285 -11.63 17.72 16.83
C ASP A 285 -12.04 18.95 16.01
N TYR A 286 -12.10 18.81 14.68
CA TYR A 286 -12.61 19.87 13.80
C TYR A 286 -14.08 20.20 14.11
N ILE A 287 -14.92 19.19 14.29
CA ILE A 287 -16.34 19.39 14.61
C ILE A 287 -16.49 20.02 16.00
N GLU A 288 -15.74 19.56 16.99
CA GLU A 288 -15.77 20.11 18.35
C GLU A 288 -15.32 21.56 18.39
N GLN A 289 -14.18 21.88 17.75
CA GLN A 289 -13.70 23.26 17.70
C GLN A 289 -14.69 24.16 16.96
N ARG A 290 -15.32 23.64 15.89
CA ARG A 290 -16.37 24.36 15.16
C ARG A 290 -17.56 24.71 16.04
N TRP A 291 -18.03 23.79 16.88
CA TRP A 291 -19.12 24.03 17.82
C TRP A 291 -18.72 24.96 18.96
N ALA A 292 -17.46 24.88 19.43
CA ALA A 292 -16.94 25.82 20.43
C ALA A 292 -16.90 27.26 19.88
N GLU A 293 -16.44 27.44 18.63
CA GLU A 293 -16.39 28.74 17.95
C GLU A 293 -17.78 29.26 17.55
N ARG A 294 -18.73 28.36 17.29
CA ARG A 294 -20.11 28.70 16.90
C ARG A 294 -21.13 27.87 17.67
N PRO A 295 -21.43 28.23 18.93
CA PRO A 295 -22.37 27.47 19.76
C PRO A 295 -23.77 27.35 19.18
N THR A 296 -24.21 28.31 18.36
CA THR A 296 -25.50 28.27 17.66
C THR A 296 -25.63 27.12 16.67
N SER A 297 -24.52 26.56 16.21
CA SER A 297 -24.48 25.42 15.30
C SER A 297 -24.30 24.07 16.00
N MET A 298 -24.29 24.07 17.34
CA MET A 298 -24.13 22.88 18.15
C MET A 298 -25.51 22.31 18.53
N PRO A 299 -25.81 21.03 18.22
CA PRO A 299 -27.05 20.43 18.66
C PRO A 299 -27.24 20.52 20.18
N PRO A 300 -28.47 20.71 20.68
CA PRO A 300 -28.72 20.91 22.11
C PRO A 300 -28.43 19.64 22.93
N THR A 301 -28.73 18.45 22.38
CA THR A 301 -28.60 17.17 23.09
C THR A 301 -27.31 16.44 22.72
N ALA A 302 -26.73 15.71 23.68
CA ALA A 302 -25.53 14.90 23.47
C ALA A 302 -25.73 13.80 22.42
N GLU A 303 -26.93 13.22 22.36
CA GLU A 303 -27.25 12.16 21.40
C GLU A 303 -27.32 12.70 19.96
N THR A 304 -27.91 13.88 19.76
CA THR A 304 -27.92 14.53 18.44
C THR A 304 -26.50 14.93 18.03
N ARG A 305 -25.67 15.45 18.94
CA ARG A 305 -24.23 15.72 18.67
C ARG A 305 -23.48 14.48 18.20
N LYS A 306 -23.66 13.35 18.88
CA LYS A 306 -23.04 12.08 18.50
C LYS A 306 -23.50 11.62 17.11
N THR A 307 -24.78 11.78 16.81
CA THR A 307 -25.36 11.39 15.52
C THR A 307 -24.83 12.26 14.37
N VAL A 308 -24.79 13.58 14.55
CA VAL A 308 -24.19 14.53 13.59
C VAL A 308 -22.73 14.18 13.32
N LYS A 309 -21.92 13.95 14.37
CA LYS A 309 -20.51 13.54 14.23
C LYS A 309 -20.35 12.26 13.42
N ASN A 310 -21.14 11.24 13.72
CA ASN A 310 -21.10 9.96 13.01
C ASN A 310 -21.48 10.14 11.54
N ASN A 311 -22.50 10.95 11.25
CA ASN A 311 -22.94 11.23 9.89
C ASN A 311 -21.84 11.94 9.09
N ILE A 312 -21.31 13.07 9.60
CA ILE A 312 -20.22 13.81 8.94
C ILE A 312 -19.00 12.91 8.70
N THR A 313 -18.62 12.12 9.71
CA THR A 313 -17.48 11.19 9.61
C THR A 313 -17.72 10.12 8.54
N LYS A 314 -18.93 9.56 8.44
CA LYS A 314 -19.29 8.59 7.40
C LYS A 314 -19.14 9.20 6.00
N GLN A 315 -19.61 10.44 5.83
CA GLN A 315 -19.53 11.14 4.55
C GLN A 315 -18.08 11.44 4.15
N LEU A 316 -17.23 11.87 5.09
CA LEU A 316 -15.81 12.10 4.81
C LEU A 316 -15.03 10.81 4.52
N ASN A 317 -15.33 9.69 5.19
CA ASN A 317 -14.71 8.40 4.86
C ASN A 317 -15.05 7.97 3.43
N LYS A 318 -16.29 8.16 2.98
CA LYS A 318 -16.69 7.88 1.59
C LYS A 318 -15.84 8.68 0.59
N ILE A 319 -15.53 9.94 0.91
CA ILE A 319 -14.68 10.80 0.06
C ILE A 319 -13.22 10.37 0.10
N ALA A 320 -12.74 9.93 1.26
CA ALA A 320 -11.41 9.34 1.39
C ALA A 320 -11.26 8.12 0.46
N GLU A 321 -12.25 7.22 0.46
CA GLU A 321 -12.30 6.05 -0.43
C GLU A 321 -12.25 6.47 -1.90
N LEU A 322 -13.01 7.49 -2.29
CA LEU A 322 -13.02 8.01 -3.67
C LEU A 322 -11.64 8.50 -4.11
N SER A 323 -10.89 9.21 -3.26
CA SER A 323 -9.54 9.68 -3.59
C SER A 323 -8.56 8.53 -3.90
N SER A 324 -8.81 7.35 -3.34
CA SER A 324 -7.96 6.16 -3.49
C SER A 324 -8.28 5.32 -4.72
N LEU A 325 -9.37 5.62 -5.44
CA LEU A 325 -9.81 4.81 -6.58
C LEU A 325 -8.71 4.69 -7.65
N PRO A 326 -8.62 3.54 -8.35
CA PRO A 326 -7.66 3.34 -9.44
C PRO A 326 -7.83 4.30 -10.61
N THR A 327 -9.02 4.92 -10.74
CA THR A 327 -9.37 5.89 -11.77
C THR A 327 -9.05 7.33 -11.41
N VAL A 328 -8.61 7.60 -10.17
CA VAL A 328 -8.20 8.93 -9.75
C VAL A 328 -6.71 9.08 -10.02
N ASP A 329 -6.35 10.01 -10.89
CA ASP A 329 -4.97 10.35 -11.21
C ASP A 329 -4.48 11.51 -10.33
N VAL A 330 -3.15 11.56 -10.14
CA VAL A 330 -2.48 12.79 -9.73
C VAL A 330 -2.04 13.49 -11.00
N ARG A 331 -2.48 14.74 -11.18
CA ARG A 331 -2.24 15.55 -12.38
C ARG A 331 -1.58 16.87 -12.02
N MET A 332 -0.89 17.47 -12.98
CA MET A 332 -0.32 18.82 -12.85
C MET A 332 -0.50 19.57 -14.16
N ARG A 333 -0.93 20.84 -14.08
CA ARG A 333 -1.02 21.73 -15.24
C ARG A 333 0.23 22.58 -15.34
N VAL A 334 0.74 22.70 -16.56
CA VAL A 334 1.91 23.52 -16.87
C VAL A 334 1.68 24.26 -18.18
N LYS A 335 2.27 25.45 -18.31
CA LYS A 335 2.30 26.16 -19.59
C LYS A 335 3.18 25.41 -20.58
N ALA A 336 2.76 25.36 -21.85
CA ALA A 336 3.50 24.65 -22.90
C ALA A 336 4.95 25.15 -23.04
N GLU A 337 5.19 26.45 -22.88
CA GLU A 337 6.52 27.08 -22.91
C GLU A 337 7.49 26.53 -21.85
N ASN A 338 6.97 26.05 -20.71
CA ASN A 338 7.77 25.51 -19.61
C ASN A 338 8.06 24.01 -19.76
N LEU A 339 7.32 23.32 -20.64
CA LEU A 339 7.43 21.87 -20.79
C LEU A 339 8.86 21.47 -21.18
N GLU A 340 9.48 22.21 -22.10
CA GLU A 340 10.84 21.91 -22.56
C GLU A 340 11.87 21.94 -21.42
N SER A 341 11.74 22.92 -20.52
CA SER A 341 12.58 23.06 -19.33
C SER A 341 12.31 21.96 -18.31
N ILE A 342 11.04 21.57 -18.11
CA ILE A 342 10.65 20.47 -17.22
C ILE A 342 11.23 19.14 -17.70
N LEU A 343 11.22 18.89 -19.02
CA LEU A 343 11.79 17.68 -19.59
C LEU A 343 13.31 17.60 -19.40
N ASN A 344 14.01 18.75 -19.42
CA ASN A 344 15.46 18.78 -19.19
C ASN A 344 15.83 18.72 -17.71
N ASN A 345 15.12 19.49 -16.89
CA ASN A 345 15.55 19.83 -15.53
C ASN A 345 14.71 19.16 -14.44
N GLY A 346 13.70 18.39 -14.83
CA GLY A 346 12.69 17.83 -13.93
C GLY A 346 11.74 18.89 -13.36
N PHE A 347 10.99 18.48 -12.35
CA PHE A 347 10.01 19.33 -11.72
C PHE A 347 10.66 20.10 -10.58
N LYS A 348 10.52 21.42 -10.58
CA LYS A 348 11.02 22.31 -9.54
C LYS A 348 9.85 23.01 -8.86
N ASN A 349 9.94 23.20 -7.55
CA ASN A 349 8.99 24.05 -6.84
C ASN A 349 9.46 25.51 -6.85
N GLN A 350 8.60 26.41 -6.38
CA GLN A 350 8.89 27.85 -6.30
C GLN A 350 10.11 28.22 -5.45
N PHE A 351 10.52 27.38 -4.48
CA PHE A 351 11.72 27.63 -3.68
C PHE A 351 13.00 27.31 -4.49
N GLU A 352 12.87 26.42 -5.49
CA GLU A 352 13.96 26.03 -6.39
C GLU A 352 14.07 26.97 -7.60
N THR A 353 12.95 27.52 -8.08
CA THR A 353 12.93 28.43 -9.24
C THR A 353 12.95 29.91 -8.86
N ASN A 354 12.60 30.23 -7.62
CA ASN A 354 12.34 31.61 -7.16
C ASN A 354 11.31 32.34 -8.04
N THR A 355 10.33 31.59 -8.57
CA THR A 355 9.21 32.09 -9.38
C THR A 355 7.89 31.56 -8.84
N SER A 356 6.81 32.33 -8.96
CA SER A 356 5.47 31.92 -8.57
C SER A 356 4.45 32.47 -9.55
N GLY A 357 3.43 31.68 -9.90
CA GLY A 357 2.23 32.18 -10.57
C GLY A 357 1.28 32.96 -9.64
N GLY A 358 1.63 33.09 -8.36
CA GLY A 358 0.91 33.86 -7.34
C GLY A 358 1.88 34.59 -6.40
N THR A 359 1.56 34.71 -5.10
CA THR A 359 2.41 35.46 -4.14
C THR A 359 3.74 34.73 -3.84
N LEU A 360 4.86 35.37 -4.21
CA LEU A 360 6.22 34.90 -3.91
C LEU A 360 6.67 35.33 -2.50
N ASN A 361 6.01 34.80 -1.47
CA ASN A 361 6.43 35.03 -0.08
C ASN A 361 6.94 33.72 0.54
N THR A 362 8.26 33.57 0.60
CA THR A 362 8.93 32.35 1.08
C THR A 362 8.63 32.06 2.55
N SER A 363 8.53 33.09 3.40
CA SER A 363 8.16 32.94 4.81
C SER A 363 6.75 32.42 4.97
N TYR A 364 5.80 33.01 4.22
CA TYR A 364 4.40 32.58 4.22
C TYR A 364 4.24 31.12 3.79
N ARG A 365 5.00 30.72 2.79
CA ARG A 365 4.95 29.35 2.23
C ARG A 365 5.54 28.33 3.20
N LYS A 366 6.63 28.68 3.89
CA LYS A 366 7.16 27.86 4.99
C LYS A 366 6.13 27.69 6.11
N GLU A 367 5.46 28.78 6.51
CA GLU A 367 4.40 28.74 7.52
C GLU A 367 3.21 27.88 7.07
N ALA A 368 2.82 27.94 5.79
CA ALA A 368 1.80 27.08 5.22
C ALA A 368 2.20 25.60 5.29
N THR A 369 3.44 25.25 4.92
CA THR A 369 3.97 23.89 5.06
C THR A 369 4.04 23.45 6.54
N GLU A 370 4.42 24.34 7.45
CA GLU A 370 4.43 24.08 8.90
C GLU A 370 3.04 23.65 9.37
N LYS A 371 2.03 24.47 9.06
CA LYS A 371 0.64 24.28 9.49
C LYS A 371 -0.03 23.09 8.81
N LEU A 372 0.03 23.00 7.48
CA LEU A 372 -0.64 21.95 6.71
C LEU A 372 -0.19 20.54 7.10
N PHE A 373 1.07 20.40 7.48
CA PHE A 373 1.70 19.11 7.73
C PHE A 373 2.07 18.88 9.19
N ASN A 374 1.70 19.81 10.07
CA ASN A 374 1.97 19.77 11.50
C ASN A 374 3.46 19.53 11.82
N ILE A 375 4.34 20.17 11.05
CA ILE A 375 5.79 20.03 11.19
C ILE A 375 6.25 21.16 12.11
N PRO A 376 7.03 20.91 13.18
CA PRO A 376 7.57 21.98 14.00
C PRO A 376 8.39 22.97 13.16
N LYS A 377 8.23 24.28 13.40
CA LYS A 377 8.99 25.33 12.69
C LYS A 377 10.49 25.06 12.60
N LYS A 378 11.10 24.64 13.72
CA LYS A 378 12.52 24.26 13.83
C LYS A 378 12.99 23.18 12.83
N ASP A 379 12.06 22.36 12.36
CA ASP A 379 12.34 21.27 11.42
C ASP A 379 12.08 21.71 9.97
N VAL A 380 11.05 22.55 9.74
CA VAL A 380 10.81 23.21 8.44
C VAL A 380 11.97 24.13 8.05
N ASP A 381 12.55 24.85 9.01
CA ASP A 381 13.68 25.76 8.75
C ASP A 381 14.94 25.03 8.28
N LYS A 382 15.04 23.72 8.53
CA LYS A 382 16.16 22.86 8.07
C LYS A 382 15.92 22.24 6.70
N PHE A 383 14.77 22.47 6.08
CA PHE A 383 14.45 21.90 4.77
C PHE A 383 15.22 22.58 3.65
N LYS A 384 15.73 21.77 2.73
CA LYS A 384 16.27 22.27 1.46
C LYS A 384 15.11 22.70 0.57
N PRO A 385 15.31 23.63 -0.39
CA PRO A 385 14.28 24.01 -1.35
C PRO A 385 13.58 22.81 -2.01
N SER A 386 14.32 21.76 -2.37
CA SER A 386 13.80 20.53 -2.96
C SER A 386 12.92 19.67 -2.05
N ASP A 387 12.98 19.86 -0.73
CA ASP A 387 12.18 19.11 0.26
C ASP A 387 10.72 19.60 0.32
N PHE A 388 10.46 20.82 -0.16
CA PHE A 388 9.12 21.39 -0.22
C PHE A 388 8.29 20.77 -1.34
N GLU A 389 6.99 20.69 -1.10
CA GLU A 389 6.03 20.09 -2.02
C GLU A 389 5.93 20.79 -3.37
N LYS A 390 5.54 20.00 -4.37
CA LYS A 390 5.14 20.44 -5.71
C LYS A 390 3.63 20.28 -5.79
N TYR A 391 2.95 21.23 -6.41
CA TYR A 391 1.49 21.31 -6.39
C TYR A 391 0.88 20.78 -7.70
N GLY A 392 -0.18 20.02 -7.56
CA GLY A 392 -1.00 19.48 -8.64
C GLY A 392 -2.44 19.34 -8.18
N TYR A 393 -3.19 18.43 -8.78
CA TYR A 393 -4.58 18.15 -8.43
C TYR A 393 -4.94 16.68 -8.63
N LEU A 394 -6.00 16.24 -7.96
CA LEU A 394 -6.61 14.94 -8.18
C LEU A 394 -7.73 15.05 -9.23
N TRP A 395 -7.81 14.05 -10.12
CA TRP A 395 -8.86 13.97 -11.13
C TRP A 395 -9.24 12.52 -11.41
N ASP A 396 -10.54 12.21 -11.38
CA ASP A 396 -11.10 10.93 -11.81
C ASP A 396 -11.32 10.92 -13.32
N HIS A 397 -10.50 10.14 -14.02
CA HIS A 397 -10.48 10.09 -15.48
C HIS A 397 -11.65 9.32 -16.10
N ARG A 398 -12.63 8.89 -15.30
CA ARG A 398 -13.95 8.44 -15.81
C ARG A 398 -14.77 9.57 -16.41
N GLU A 399 -14.41 10.81 -16.12
CA GLU A 399 -15.06 12.00 -16.67
C GLU A 399 -14.03 12.83 -17.46
N ASN A 400 -14.52 13.51 -18.51
CA ASN A 400 -13.71 14.45 -19.27
C ASN A 400 -13.50 15.74 -18.49
N GLU A 401 -12.26 16.22 -18.45
CA GLU A 401 -11.93 17.47 -17.79
C GLU A 401 -12.46 18.65 -18.61
N PRO A 402 -13.27 19.56 -18.03
CA PRO A 402 -13.81 20.70 -18.76
C PRO A 402 -12.67 21.58 -19.27
N ILE A 403 -12.78 22.00 -20.53
CA ILE A 403 -11.78 22.84 -21.21
C ILE A 403 -11.61 24.18 -20.47
N ASP A 404 -12.69 24.72 -19.92
CA ASP A 404 -12.70 25.99 -19.21
C ASP A 404 -12.96 25.79 -17.70
N ASN A 405 -11.89 25.84 -16.90
CA ASN A 405 -11.97 25.60 -15.46
C ASN A 405 -10.95 26.42 -14.66
N ALA A 406 -11.08 26.40 -13.32
CA ALA A 406 -10.26 27.19 -12.39
C ALA A 406 -8.75 26.88 -12.43
N LEU A 407 -8.35 25.77 -13.06
CA LEU A 407 -6.95 25.36 -13.19
C LEU A 407 -6.27 25.89 -14.45
N ASN A 408 -7.01 26.48 -15.39
CA ASN A 408 -6.43 27.00 -16.64
C ASN A 408 -5.33 28.04 -16.41
N GLN A 409 -5.39 28.80 -15.32
CA GLN A 409 -4.34 29.73 -14.91
C GLN A 409 -2.96 29.06 -14.70
N TYR A 410 -2.92 27.76 -14.41
CA TYR A 410 -1.68 27.00 -14.20
C TYR A 410 -1.09 26.44 -15.51
N GLY A 411 -1.87 26.44 -16.59
CA GLY A 411 -1.43 26.10 -17.93
C GLY A 411 -2.33 25.11 -18.67
N ASP A 412 -1.97 24.94 -19.94
CA ASP A 412 -2.80 24.25 -20.94
C ASP A 412 -2.37 22.79 -21.18
N VAL A 413 -1.16 22.43 -20.76
CA VAL A 413 -0.66 21.05 -20.82
C VAL A 413 -0.94 20.36 -19.50
N ILE A 414 -1.54 19.17 -19.56
CA ILE A 414 -1.77 18.32 -18.39
C ILE A 414 -0.71 17.23 -18.35
N ILE A 415 -0.03 17.13 -17.23
CA ILE A 415 0.91 16.06 -16.91
C ILE A 415 0.17 15.05 -16.05
N VAL A 416 0.05 13.81 -16.51
CA VAL A 416 -0.52 12.71 -15.75
C VAL A 416 0.62 11.84 -15.21
N PHE A 417 0.65 11.65 -13.89
CA PHE A 417 1.70 10.91 -13.22
C PHE A 417 1.36 9.42 -13.05
N LYS A 418 2.40 8.58 -12.99
CA LYS A 418 2.27 7.16 -12.66
C LYS A 418 1.67 6.95 -11.26
N LYS A 419 0.98 5.82 -11.08
CA LYS A 419 0.20 5.53 -9.86
C LYS A 419 1.04 5.45 -8.57
N ASP A 420 2.33 5.12 -8.66
CA ASP A 420 3.25 5.06 -7.52
C ASP A 420 3.44 6.42 -6.85
N ILE A 421 3.21 7.52 -7.59
CA ILE A 421 3.27 8.88 -7.05
C ILE A 421 2.31 9.08 -5.88
N LYS A 422 1.17 8.36 -5.85
CA LYS A 422 0.16 8.48 -4.79
C LYS A 422 0.73 8.23 -3.40
N THR A 423 1.75 7.36 -3.29
CA THR A 423 2.39 7.01 -2.00
C THR A 423 3.15 8.17 -1.35
N LYS A 424 3.52 9.18 -2.14
CA LYS A 424 4.22 10.39 -1.69
C LYS A 424 3.41 11.67 -1.93
N THR A 425 2.11 11.53 -2.22
CA THR A 425 1.19 12.63 -2.45
C THR A 425 0.20 12.72 -1.30
N THR A 426 0.05 13.92 -0.77
CA THR A 426 -1.08 14.28 0.08
C THR A 426 -2.06 15.09 -0.72
N TYR A 427 -3.25 15.27 -0.17
CA TYR A 427 -4.25 16.11 -0.79
C TYR A 427 -4.85 17.07 0.21
N PHE A 428 -5.30 18.21 -0.31
CA PHE A 428 -6.05 19.22 0.43
C PHE A 428 -7.22 19.65 -0.43
N HIS A 429 -8.40 19.69 0.16
CA HIS A 429 -9.58 20.21 -0.50
C HIS A 429 -9.62 21.73 -0.34
N GLY A 430 -9.46 22.50 -1.42
CA GLY A 430 -9.31 23.96 -1.36
C GLY A 430 -7.96 24.49 -1.83
N ASP A 431 -7.83 25.81 -1.87
CA ASP A 431 -6.51 26.47 -1.83
C ASP A 431 -5.89 26.27 -0.44
N SER A 432 -4.81 25.49 -0.39
CA SER A 432 -4.07 25.16 0.84
C SER A 432 -3.23 26.34 1.36
N LEU A 433 -3.06 27.37 0.55
CA LEU A 433 -2.36 28.59 0.90
C LEU A 433 -3.33 29.68 1.33
N GLY A 434 -4.61 29.60 0.97
CA GLY A 434 -5.65 30.58 1.33
C GLY A 434 -6.17 30.47 2.77
N ILE A 435 -5.43 29.87 3.70
CA ILE A 435 -5.93 29.56 5.06
C ILE A 435 -5.95 30.82 5.96
N LYS A 436 -5.30 31.92 5.57
CA LYS A 436 -5.22 33.14 6.38
C LYS A 436 -6.63 33.75 6.54
N GLY A 437 -7.22 33.60 7.73
CA GLY A 437 -8.57 34.09 8.07
C GLY A 437 -9.67 33.02 8.14
N SER A 438 -9.38 31.74 7.90
CA SER A 438 -10.38 30.68 8.08
C SER A 438 -10.51 30.25 9.54
N LEU A 439 -11.75 30.08 10.01
CA LEU A 439 -12.04 29.37 11.27
C LEU A 439 -11.37 27.99 11.28
N ASN A 440 -10.88 27.54 12.44
CA ASN A 440 -10.13 26.29 12.57
C ASN A 440 -8.87 26.17 11.70
N GLN A 441 -8.17 27.28 11.37
CA GLN A 441 -6.90 27.25 10.63
C GLN A 441 -5.89 26.26 11.25
N SER A 442 -5.86 26.18 12.58
CA SER A 442 -5.03 25.24 13.34
C SER A 442 -5.38 23.77 13.11
N LEU A 443 -6.52 23.43 12.51
CA LEU A 443 -6.96 22.06 12.25
C LEU A 443 -7.03 21.71 10.76
N ASN A 444 -6.89 22.69 9.86
CA ASN A 444 -6.77 22.43 8.43
C ASN A 444 -5.41 21.76 8.15
N ARG A 445 -5.45 20.50 7.72
CA ARG A 445 -4.27 19.66 7.45
C ARG A 445 -4.39 18.98 6.10
N ALA A 446 -3.26 18.69 5.49
CA ALA A 446 -3.22 17.77 4.37
C ALA A 446 -3.42 16.33 4.86
N ALA A 447 -4.12 15.51 4.09
CA ALA A 447 -4.32 14.09 4.39
C ALA A 447 -3.64 13.23 3.33
N LYS A 448 -3.30 11.97 3.66
CA LYS A 448 -2.83 11.03 2.63
C LYS A 448 -4.00 10.57 1.77
N ILE A 449 -3.73 10.21 0.53
CA ILE A 449 -4.74 9.59 -0.33
C ILE A 449 -5.33 8.36 0.38
N GLY A 450 -6.67 8.29 0.44
CA GLY A 450 -7.39 7.24 1.16
C GLY A 450 -7.69 7.55 2.63
N GLU A 451 -7.15 8.64 3.20
CA GLU A 451 -7.44 9.08 4.57
C GLU A 451 -8.43 10.26 4.55
N PRO A 452 -9.36 10.38 5.51
CA PRO A 452 -10.29 11.50 5.55
C PRO A 452 -9.60 12.84 5.77
N ASN A 453 -10.05 13.86 5.01
CA ASN A 453 -9.52 15.21 5.11
C ASN A 453 -10.56 16.21 5.67
N PRO A 454 -10.34 16.83 6.83
CA PRO A 454 -11.25 17.84 7.38
C PRO A 454 -11.37 19.12 6.57
N SER A 455 -10.46 19.41 5.64
CA SER A 455 -10.56 20.61 4.80
C SER A 455 -11.81 20.59 3.90
N TYR A 456 -12.40 19.41 3.66
CA TYR A 456 -13.75 19.30 3.08
C TYR A 456 -14.80 20.04 3.91
N LEU A 457 -14.69 19.99 5.24
CA LEU A 457 -15.63 20.63 6.15
C LEU A 457 -15.64 22.15 6.04
N ARG A 458 -14.50 22.75 5.68
CA ARG A 458 -14.39 24.19 5.41
C ARG A 458 -15.30 24.62 4.27
N ASN A 459 -15.46 23.78 3.26
CA ASN A 459 -16.20 24.09 2.05
C ASN A 459 -17.60 23.49 2.01
N LEU A 460 -18.00 22.68 2.99
CA LEU A 460 -19.33 22.04 3.08
C LEU A 460 -20.51 23.00 2.84
N TRP A 461 -20.41 24.25 3.31
CA TRP A 461 -21.47 25.26 3.16
C TRP A 461 -21.74 25.66 1.70
N ARG A 462 -20.80 25.40 0.79
CA ARG A 462 -20.91 25.66 -0.65
C ARG A 462 -21.63 24.54 -1.41
N PHE A 463 -22.03 23.46 -0.73
CA PHE A 463 -22.67 22.28 -1.32
C PHE A 463 -24.16 22.23 -1.04
N ASP A 464 -24.84 21.52 -1.91
CA ASP A 464 -26.24 21.16 -1.74
C ASP A 464 -26.34 19.82 -1.03
N ALA A 465 -27.46 19.62 -0.35
CA ALA A 465 -27.79 18.37 0.29
C ALA A 465 -28.42 17.38 -0.70
N ASP A 466 -28.69 16.17 -0.23
CA ASP A 466 -29.38 15.13 -0.98
C ASP A 466 -30.80 15.51 -1.43
N ASP A 467 -31.44 16.46 -0.75
CA ASP A 467 -32.75 17.03 -1.11
C ASP A 467 -32.66 18.26 -2.05
N GLY A 468 -31.47 18.62 -2.52
CA GLY A 468 -31.24 19.75 -3.43
C GLY A 468 -31.20 21.13 -2.76
N SER A 469 -31.42 21.23 -1.44
CA SER A 469 -31.30 22.51 -0.74
C SER A 469 -29.89 22.73 -0.17
N ARG A 470 -29.47 23.99 -0.04
CA ARG A 470 -28.09 24.33 0.38
C ARG A 470 -27.77 23.77 1.77
N MET A 471 -26.60 23.14 1.94
CA MET A 471 -26.12 22.58 3.20
C MET A 471 -26.02 23.63 4.33
N LYS A 472 -25.68 24.89 3.99
CA LYS A 472 -25.54 26.05 4.88
C LYS A 472 -24.92 25.68 6.25
N GLN A 473 -25.30 26.36 7.34
CA GLN A 473 -24.81 26.08 8.69
C GLN A 473 -25.51 24.86 9.33
N LYS A 474 -26.58 24.33 8.71
CA LYS A 474 -27.40 23.25 9.28
C LYS A 474 -26.74 21.86 9.23
N VAL A 475 -25.70 21.68 8.39
CA VAL A 475 -24.90 20.44 8.43
C VAL A 475 -24.28 20.17 9.81
N TRP A 476 -24.10 21.23 10.61
CA TRP A 476 -23.47 21.16 11.92
C TRP A 476 -24.44 20.83 13.04
N ASP A 477 -25.76 20.98 12.83
CA ASP A 477 -26.79 20.75 13.84
C ASP A 477 -27.85 19.69 13.45
N ASP A 478 -27.98 19.35 12.17
CA ASP A 478 -28.97 18.40 11.65
C ASP A 478 -28.36 17.00 11.41
N PRO A 479 -28.79 15.96 12.16
CA PRO A 479 -28.26 14.61 12.03
C PRO A 479 -28.69 13.89 10.75
N SER A 480 -29.77 14.33 10.10
CA SER A 480 -30.36 13.67 8.93
C SER A 480 -29.72 14.11 7.62
N ARG A 481 -29.02 15.25 7.63
CA ARG A 481 -28.50 15.92 6.45
C ARG A 481 -27.40 15.12 5.77
N LYS A 482 -27.56 14.83 4.48
CA LYS A 482 -26.53 14.17 3.65
C LYS A 482 -26.13 15.08 2.51
N LEU A 483 -24.90 14.93 2.07
CA LEU A 483 -24.37 15.62 0.92
C LEU A 483 -25.00 15.06 -0.35
N SER A 484 -25.24 15.94 -1.32
CA SER A 484 -25.73 15.53 -2.63
C SER A 484 -24.80 14.49 -3.26
N LYS A 485 -25.32 13.72 -4.22
CA LYS A 485 -24.53 12.73 -4.98
C LYS A 485 -23.30 13.38 -5.62
N ASP A 486 -23.39 14.65 -6.00
CA ASP A 486 -22.31 15.38 -6.65
C ASP A 486 -21.08 15.56 -5.75
N TYR A 487 -21.25 15.70 -4.43
CA TYR A 487 -20.15 15.83 -3.46
C TYR A 487 -19.36 14.53 -3.27
N THR A 488 -19.87 13.43 -3.80
CA THR A 488 -19.19 12.13 -3.83
C THR A 488 -18.44 11.92 -5.14
N SER A 489 -18.06 12.99 -5.83
CA SER A 489 -17.11 12.98 -6.93
C SER A 489 -15.89 13.83 -6.60
N ILE A 490 -14.69 13.28 -6.82
CA ILE A 490 -13.43 14.03 -6.65
C ILE A 490 -13.34 15.22 -7.63
N ASN A 491 -14.07 15.14 -8.75
CA ASN A 491 -14.04 16.10 -9.86
C ASN A 491 -14.98 17.29 -9.69
N GLN A 492 -16.01 17.18 -8.83
CA GLN A 492 -17.10 18.15 -8.74
C GLN A 492 -16.59 19.58 -8.47
N PHE A 493 -15.48 19.67 -7.76
CA PHE A 493 -14.83 20.90 -7.36
C PHE A 493 -14.25 21.66 -8.56
N ILE A 494 -13.57 20.96 -9.47
CA ILE A 494 -12.99 21.55 -10.68
C ILE A 494 -14.07 21.93 -11.71
N LYS A 495 -15.22 21.24 -11.70
CA LYS A 495 -16.34 21.48 -12.64
C LYS A 495 -17.08 22.80 -12.39
N ASN A 496 -16.98 23.39 -11.21
CA ASN A 496 -17.62 24.65 -10.89
C ASN A 496 -16.55 25.76 -10.76
N LYS A 497 -16.54 26.72 -11.69
CA LYS A 497 -15.56 27.82 -11.73
C LYS A 497 -15.50 28.68 -10.45
N ALA A 498 -16.56 28.68 -9.64
CA ALA A 498 -16.62 29.38 -8.35
C ALA A 498 -16.15 28.51 -7.17
N LYS A 499 -15.79 27.24 -7.41
CA LYS A 499 -15.39 26.27 -6.39
C LYS A 499 -13.93 25.89 -6.58
N ASP A 500 -13.31 25.55 -5.45
CA ASP A 500 -11.92 25.16 -5.36
C ASP A 500 -11.65 23.85 -6.11
N TYR A 501 -10.43 23.33 -6.08
CA TYR A 501 -10.08 22.02 -6.62
C TYR A 501 -9.58 21.10 -5.51
N THR A 502 -9.43 19.81 -5.82
CA THR A 502 -8.75 18.88 -4.91
C THR A 502 -7.25 18.96 -5.17
N GLU A 503 -6.58 19.83 -4.44
CA GLU A 503 -5.14 20.07 -4.56
C GLU A 503 -4.36 18.83 -4.13
N ALA A 504 -3.35 18.46 -4.92
CA ALA A 504 -2.41 17.41 -4.61
C ALA A 504 -1.05 18.04 -4.25
N GLN A 505 -0.47 17.68 -3.11
CA GLN A 505 0.88 18.07 -2.73
C GLN A 505 1.82 16.88 -2.87
N ILE A 506 2.62 16.89 -3.94
CA ILE A 506 3.58 15.84 -4.29
C ILE A 506 4.90 16.12 -3.58
N ARG A 507 5.41 15.13 -2.84
CA ARG A 507 6.58 15.31 -1.97
C ARG A 507 7.81 14.54 -2.46
N GLY A 508 8.98 15.08 -2.14
CA GLY A 508 10.27 14.50 -2.54
C GLY A 508 10.61 14.74 -4.01
N LYS A 509 11.57 13.98 -4.52
CA LYS A 509 12.04 14.13 -5.90
C LYS A 509 10.94 13.72 -6.88
N LEU A 510 10.64 14.61 -7.82
CA LEU A 510 9.71 14.39 -8.92
C LEU A 510 10.49 14.56 -10.22
N THR A 511 10.62 13.46 -10.97
CA THR A 511 11.42 13.39 -12.19
C THR A 511 10.53 13.14 -13.39
N VAL A 512 11.10 13.31 -14.59
CA VAL A 512 10.43 13.02 -15.86
C VAL A 512 9.98 11.56 -15.93
N ASP A 513 10.71 10.63 -15.32
CA ASP A 513 10.31 9.21 -15.22
C ASP A 513 9.02 8.97 -14.44
N SER A 514 8.57 9.95 -13.65
CA SER A 514 7.31 9.87 -12.90
C SER A 514 6.09 10.16 -13.78
N ILE A 515 6.30 10.69 -14.99
CA ILE A 515 5.24 10.97 -15.97
C ILE A 515 4.77 9.64 -16.55
N ASP A 516 3.44 9.43 -16.57
CA ASP A 516 2.82 8.35 -17.33
C ASP A 516 2.56 8.79 -18.77
N TYR A 517 1.83 9.88 -18.92
CA TYR A 517 1.61 10.53 -20.21
C TYR A 517 1.27 12.03 -20.05
N LEU A 518 1.32 12.76 -21.17
CA LEU A 518 0.94 14.17 -21.28
C LEU A 518 -0.36 14.32 -22.09
N GLU A 519 -1.20 15.30 -21.74
CA GLU A 519 -2.28 15.76 -22.62
C GLU A 519 -1.93 17.16 -23.11
N ILE A 520 -1.78 17.31 -24.42
CA ILE A 520 -1.27 18.53 -25.06
C ILE A 520 -2.31 19.04 -26.05
N PRO A 521 -2.74 20.31 -25.98
CA PRO A 521 -3.59 20.90 -27.00
C PRO A 521 -2.92 20.88 -28.38
N LYS A 522 -3.71 20.62 -29.43
CA LYS A 522 -3.22 20.49 -30.82
C LYS A 522 -2.44 21.73 -31.28
N ASP A 523 -2.91 22.93 -30.93
CA ASP A 523 -2.29 24.22 -31.27
C ASP A 523 -0.96 24.47 -30.52
N LYS A 524 -0.68 23.71 -29.47
CA LYS A 524 0.57 23.82 -28.68
C LYS A 524 1.60 22.73 -29.02
N LEU A 525 1.26 21.80 -29.91
CA LEU A 525 2.14 20.69 -30.28
C LEU A 525 3.08 21.08 -31.43
N THR A 526 4.21 21.71 -31.11
CA THR A 526 5.21 22.10 -32.11
C THR A 526 6.09 20.91 -32.54
N ASN A 527 6.64 20.96 -33.76
CA ASN A 527 7.56 19.91 -34.27
C ASN A 527 8.78 19.68 -33.36
N SER A 528 9.31 20.76 -32.77
CA SER A 528 10.42 20.68 -31.81
C SER A 528 10.02 19.90 -30.55
N LEU A 529 8.83 20.21 -30.00
CA LEU A 529 8.31 19.52 -28.82
C LEU A 529 8.05 18.03 -29.10
N VAL A 530 7.47 17.69 -30.26
CA VAL A 530 7.24 16.28 -30.66
C VAL A 530 8.56 15.50 -30.74
N LYS A 531 9.60 16.10 -31.34
CA LYS A 531 10.93 15.48 -31.41
C LYS A 531 11.47 15.18 -30.01
N LYS A 532 11.37 16.15 -29.10
CA LYS A 532 11.86 16.00 -27.72
C LYS A 532 11.08 14.97 -26.91
N LEU A 533 9.76 14.89 -27.09
CA LEU A 533 8.93 13.87 -26.45
C LEU A 533 9.31 12.46 -26.90
N LYS A 534 9.64 12.30 -28.19
CA LYS A 534 10.17 11.04 -28.74
C LYS A 534 11.53 10.69 -28.15
N GLU A 535 12.47 11.65 -28.12
CA GLU A 535 13.80 11.45 -27.52
C GLU A 535 13.73 11.08 -26.04
N SER A 536 12.78 11.67 -25.31
CA SER A 536 12.58 11.41 -23.88
C SER A 536 11.71 10.18 -23.59
N ASN A 537 11.22 9.48 -24.63
CA ASN A 537 10.29 8.34 -24.54
C ASN A 537 9.04 8.61 -23.68
N ILE A 538 8.44 9.80 -23.86
CA ILE A 538 7.24 10.22 -23.11
C ILE A 538 6.02 10.09 -23.99
N LYS A 539 5.01 9.38 -23.47
CA LYS A 539 3.71 9.25 -24.14
C LYS A 539 2.94 10.56 -24.04
N TYR A 540 2.22 10.91 -25.09
CA TYR A 540 1.30 12.04 -25.06
C TYR A 540 0.02 11.74 -25.83
N ARG A 541 -1.05 12.46 -25.49
CA ARG A 541 -2.35 12.50 -26.16
C ARG A 541 -2.62 13.92 -26.63
N VAL A 542 -3.28 14.05 -27.77
CA VAL A 542 -3.63 15.36 -28.32
C VAL A 542 -5.04 15.72 -27.86
N ARG A 543 -5.17 16.78 -27.05
CA ARG A 543 -6.46 17.21 -26.52
C ARG A 543 -7.17 18.05 -27.58
N GLY A 544 -8.28 17.55 -28.14
CA GLY A 544 -9.14 18.31 -29.05
C GLY A 544 -9.68 17.59 -30.29
N ASP A 545 -9.32 16.34 -30.57
CA ASP A 545 -9.99 15.56 -31.62
C ASP A 545 -11.05 14.64 -30.97
N SER A 546 -12.28 14.73 -31.46
CA SER A 546 -13.45 13.97 -30.99
C SER A 546 -13.44 12.48 -31.36
N ASN A 547 -12.31 12.01 -31.90
CA ASN A 547 -12.03 10.62 -32.22
C ASN A 547 -10.72 10.25 -31.51
N ASP A 548 -10.82 9.82 -30.25
CA ASP A 548 -9.73 9.14 -29.53
C ASP A 548 -10.33 7.99 -28.72
#